data_AF-A0A810PSY3-F1
#
_entry.id   AF-A0A810PSY3-F1
#
_cell.length_a   1.000
_cell.length_b   1.000
_cell.length_c   1.000
_cell.angle_alpha   90.00
_cell.angle_beta   90.00
_cell.angle_gamma   90.00
#
_symmetry.space_group_name_H-M   'P 1'
#
loop_
_entity.id
_entity.type
_entity.pdbx_description
1 polymer ?
#
loop_
_entity_poly.entity_id
_entity_poly.type
_entity_poly.pdbx_seq_one_letter_code
_entity_poly.pdbx_strand_id
1 'polypeptide(L)'
;MERLMTLARENGFTRWGAANLSAFQPLASVRAMCAADRCGQYGKNWACPPACGSLTQAAAAIARCRRGLLVQTTGPLAHPLDYPAMESLARQHKKSFQGFARQARLLHPGCLALTAGACTLCARCTCPTRPCRYPSKRLTSMEAYGLWVSDICQKSGLPYNYGPQTLTYTSCVLIAEE
;
A
#
# COMPACT_ATOMS: atom_id res chain seq x y z
N MET A 1 -2.69 -19.08 -0.28
CA MET A 1 -1.61 -18.20 0.21
C MET A 1 -0.33 -18.40 -0.60
N GLU A 2 0.11 -19.64 -0.80
CA GLU A 2 1.30 -20.00 -1.60
C GLU A 2 1.37 -19.29 -2.95
N ARG A 3 0.27 -19.27 -3.72
CA ARG A 3 0.23 -18.61 -5.04
C ARG A 3 0.52 -17.11 -4.97
N LEU A 4 0.07 -16.41 -3.92
CA LEU A 4 0.41 -14.99 -3.72
C LEU A 4 1.88 -14.81 -3.33
N MET A 5 2.45 -15.72 -2.54
CA MET A 5 3.88 -15.68 -2.19
C MET A 5 4.75 -15.91 -3.44
N THR A 6 4.35 -16.83 -4.31
CA THR A 6 5.00 -17.02 -5.63
C THR A 6 4.93 -15.74 -6.47
N LEU A 7 3.75 -15.12 -6.58
CA LEU A 7 3.60 -13.84 -7.29
C LEU A 7 4.44 -12.73 -6.65
N ALA A 8 4.57 -12.69 -5.33
CA ALA A 8 5.40 -11.69 -4.66
C ALA A 8 6.87 -11.81 -5.08
N ARG A 9 7.40 -13.04 -5.09
CA ARG A 9 8.75 -13.34 -5.59
C ARG A 9 8.91 -12.95 -7.06
N GLU A 10 7.96 -13.32 -7.92
CA GLU A 10 8.00 -13.04 -9.37
C GLU A 10 7.91 -11.54 -9.71
N ASN A 11 7.27 -10.73 -8.86
CA ASN A 11 7.24 -9.27 -9.02
C ASN A 11 8.48 -8.58 -8.42
N GLY A 12 9.44 -9.33 -7.88
CA GLY A 12 10.73 -8.80 -7.41
C GLY A 12 10.67 -8.07 -6.07
N PHE A 13 9.72 -8.40 -5.19
CA PHE A 13 9.79 -7.95 -3.80
C PHE A 13 10.99 -8.59 -3.09
N THR A 14 11.58 -7.88 -2.15
CA THR A 14 12.74 -8.38 -1.39
C THR A 14 12.31 -9.18 -0.18
N ARG A 15 11.13 -8.90 0.37
CA ARG A 15 10.56 -9.57 1.55
C ARG A 15 9.04 -9.65 1.39
N TRP A 16 8.44 -10.69 1.96
CA TRP A 16 6.99 -10.85 2.04
C TRP A 16 6.64 -11.79 3.20
N GLY A 17 5.41 -11.69 3.69
CA GLY A 17 4.91 -12.61 4.71
C GLY A 17 3.43 -12.40 5.01
N ALA A 18 2.85 -13.34 5.75
CA ALA A 18 1.44 -13.31 6.08
C ALA A 18 1.11 -12.06 6.90
N ALA A 19 0.00 -11.41 6.57
CA ALA A 19 -0.48 -10.23 7.29
C ALA A 19 -1.27 -10.65 8.52
N ASN A 20 -0.95 -10.10 9.69
CA ASN A 20 -1.77 -10.22 10.88
C ASN A 20 -2.96 -9.25 10.78
N LEU A 21 -4.12 -9.75 10.37
CA LEU A 21 -5.30 -8.91 10.12
C LEU A 21 -5.82 -8.19 11.37
N SER A 22 -5.55 -8.68 12.59
CA SER A 22 -5.94 -7.99 13.82
C SER A 22 -5.23 -6.62 13.98
N ALA A 23 -4.08 -6.43 13.33
CA ALA A 23 -3.34 -5.18 13.32
C ALA A 23 -3.90 -4.14 12.33
N PHE A 24 -4.81 -4.54 11.41
CA PHE A 24 -5.35 -3.66 10.38
C PHE A 24 -6.53 -2.85 10.92
N GLN A 25 -6.25 -1.94 11.86
CA GLN A 25 -7.24 -1.06 12.46
C GLN A 25 -7.12 0.35 11.87
N PRO A 26 -8.09 0.85 11.09
CA PRO A 26 -8.08 2.22 10.61
C PRO A 26 -8.15 3.24 11.76
N LEU A 27 -7.15 4.11 11.85
CA LEU A 27 -7.03 5.12 12.90
C LEU A 27 -7.33 6.52 12.36
N ALA A 28 -8.11 7.28 13.13
CA ALA A 28 -8.38 8.70 12.85
C ALA A 28 -7.10 9.54 12.86
N SER A 29 -6.17 9.25 13.76
CA SER A 29 -4.86 9.93 13.85
C SER A 29 -4.05 9.76 12.56
N VAL A 30 -4.03 8.57 11.95
CA VAL A 30 -3.37 8.35 10.66
C VAL A 30 -4.05 9.15 9.55
N ARG A 31 -5.39 9.20 9.55
CA ARG A 31 -6.12 9.99 8.56
C ARG A 31 -5.88 11.50 8.71
N ALA A 32 -5.72 11.97 9.95
CA ALA A 32 -5.34 13.36 10.23
C ALA A 32 -3.91 13.67 9.73
N MET A 33 -2.96 12.72 9.86
CA MET A 33 -1.63 12.88 9.27
C MET A 33 -1.68 12.99 7.73
N CYS A 34 -2.55 12.23 7.06
CA CYS A 34 -2.77 12.42 5.62
C CYS A 34 -3.36 13.80 5.30
N ALA A 35 -4.25 14.33 6.14
CA ALA A 35 -4.84 15.66 5.98
C ALA A 35 -3.84 16.82 6.12
N ALA A 36 -2.71 16.59 6.79
CA ALA A 36 -1.60 17.54 6.81
C ALA A 36 -0.88 17.69 5.46
N ASP A 37 -1.27 16.94 4.42
CA ASP A 37 -0.81 17.01 3.03
C ASP A 37 0.72 17.04 2.83
N ARG A 38 1.50 16.38 3.71
CA ARG A 38 2.97 16.35 3.59
C ARG A 38 3.46 15.75 2.27
N CYS A 39 2.66 14.89 1.63
CA CYS A 39 2.98 14.30 0.32
C CYS A 39 2.39 15.08 -0.87
N GLY A 40 1.59 16.12 -0.63
CA GLY A 40 1.00 16.98 -1.66
C GLY A 40 -0.14 16.37 -2.48
N GLN A 41 -0.74 15.25 -2.03
CA GLN A 41 -1.74 14.47 -2.78
C GLN A 41 -3.15 14.51 -2.16
N TYR A 42 -3.32 15.11 -0.98
CA TYR A 42 -4.62 15.24 -0.33
C TYR A 42 -5.57 16.08 -1.19
N GLY A 43 -6.79 15.58 -1.43
CA GLY A 43 -7.79 16.23 -2.30
C GLY A 43 -7.40 16.34 -3.79
N LYS A 44 -6.23 15.86 -4.19
CA LYS A 44 -5.67 15.96 -5.55
C LYS A 44 -5.55 14.60 -6.26
N ASN A 45 -5.86 13.53 -5.55
CA ASN A 45 -5.77 12.16 -6.06
C ASN A 45 -7.00 11.34 -5.66
N TRP A 46 -7.62 10.67 -6.63
CA TRP A 46 -8.80 9.83 -6.38
C TRP A 46 -8.55 8.67 -5.41
N ALA A 47 -7.30 8.27 -5.19
CA ALA A 47 -6.92 7.23 -4.24
C ALA A 47 -6.53 7.78 -2.86
N CYS A 48 -6.58 9.09 -2.66
CA CYS A 48 -6.24 9.75 -1.40
C CYS A 48 -7.50 10.32 -0.75
N PRO A 49 -7.47 10.61 0.56
CA PRO A 49 -8.60 11.26 1.22
C PRO A 49 -8.85 12.66 0.64
N PRO A 50 -10.11 13.13 0.64
CA PRO A 50 -11.32 12.42 1.09
C PRO A 50 -11.86 11.40 0.05
N ALA A 51 -11.36 11.41 -1.18
CA ALA A 51 -11.89 10.63 -2.30
C ALA A 51 -11.76 9.09 -2.17
N CYS A 52 -10.89 8.60 -1.29
CA CYS A 52 -10.74 7.17 -1.02
C CYS A 52 -11.81 6.57 -0.09
N GLY A 53 -12.75 7.38 0.41
CA GLY A 53 -13.81 6.93 1.31
C GLY A 53 -13.50 7.15 2.80
N SER A 54 -14.49 6.88 3.64
CA SER A 54 -14.43 7.08 5.09
C SER A 54 -13.65 5.98 5.81
N LEU A 55 -13.25 6.24 7.06
CA LEU A 55 -12.63 5.22 7.92
C LEU A 55 -13.59 4.08 8.25
N THR A 56 -14.89 4.35 8.38
CA THR A 56 -15.92 3.32 8.56
C THR A 56 -15.99 2.38 7.37
N GLN A 57 -15.95 2.91 6.14
CA GLN A 57 -15.89 2.11 4.92
C GLN A 57 -14.60 1.28 4.85
N ALA A 58 -13.47 1.88 5.25
CA ALA A 58 -12.19 1.17 5.33
C ALA A 58 -12.25 0.00 6.33
N ALA A 59 -12.77 0.24 7.54
CA ALA A 59 -12.90 -0.78 8.57
C ALA A 59 -13.82 -1.93 8.11
N ALA A 60 -14.97 -1.59 7.50
CA ALA A 60 -15.89 -2.59 6.97
C ALA A 60 -15.26 -3.46 5.86
N ALA A 61 -14.46 -2.87 4.97
CA ALA A 61 -13.76 -3.62 3.93
C ALA A 61 -12.69 -4.56 4.50
N ILE A 62 -11.91 -4.10 5.49
CA ILE A 62 -10.91 -4.94 6.17
C ILE A 62 -11.57 -6.06 6.96
N ALA A 63 -12.68 -5.80 7.65
CA ALA A 63 -13.39 -6.79 8.46
C ALA A 63 -13.92 -8.00 7.64
N ARG A 64 -14.11 -7.82 6.33
CA ARG A 64 -14.46 -8.90 5.39
C ARG A 64 -13.26 -9.78 5.01
N CYS A 65 -12.04 -9.30 5.25
CA CYS A 65 -10.82 -10.02 4.93
C CYS A 65 -10.51 -11.09 5.99
N ARG A 66 -9.86 -12.16 5.54
CA ARG A 66 -9.54 -13.34 6.38
C ARG A 66 -8.10 -13.79 6.24
N ARG A 67 -7.48 -13.45 5.11
CA ARG A 67 -6.06 -13.68 4.84
C ARG A 67 -5.46 -12.43 4.21
N GLY A 68 -4.15 -12.26 4.34
CA GLY A 68 -3.45 -11.19 3.66
C GLY A 68 -1.96 -11.48 3.51
N LEU A 69 -1.32 -10.75 2.60
CA LEU A 69 0.12 -10.80 2.37
C LEU A 69 0.67 -9.37 2.40
N LEU A 70 1.69 -9.15 3.23
CA LEU A 70 2.55 -7.98 3.18
C LEU A 70 3.69 -8.24 2.19
N VAL A 71 4.02 -7.23 1.40
CA VAL A 71 5.13 -7.27 0.45
C VAL A 71 5.99 -6.02 0.60
N GLN A 72 7.30 -6.19 0.53
CA GLN A 72 8.26 -5.15 0.82
C GLN A 72 9.35 -5.09 -0.25
N THR A 73 9.77 -3.87 -0.58
CA THR A 73 10.97 -3.61 -1.38
C THR A 73 11.94 -2.82 -0.53
N THR A 74 13.08 -3.42 -0.24
CA THR A 74 14.14 -2.86 0.61
C THR A 74 15.35 -2.56 -0.26
N GLY A 75 15.97 -1.40 -0.04
CA GLY A 75 17.19 -1.00 -0.73
C GLY A 75 18.11 -0.20 0.17
N PRO A 76 19.42 -0.14 -0.15
CA PRO A 76 20.38 0.69 0.56
C PRO A 76 20.18 2.17 0.24
N LEU A 77 20.60 3.03 1.17
CA LEU A 77 20.75 4.46 1.02
C LEU A 77 22.22 4.83 1.26
N ALA A 78 22.80 5.76 0.50
CA ALA A 78 24.15 6.25 0.81
C ALA A 78 24.17 7.02 2.14
N HIS A 79 23.09 7.75 2.44
CA HIS A 79 22.90 8.52 3.67
C HIS A 79 21.39 8.70 3.98
N PRO A 80 20.99 9.11 5.20
CA PRO A 80 19.57 9.15 5.60
C PRO A 80 18.62 9.95 4.69
N LEU A 81 19.14 10.94 3.97
CA LEU A 81 18.37 11.81 3.06
C LEU A 81 18.77 11.62 1.59
N ASP A 82 19.11 10.39 1.18
CA ASP A 82 19.45 10.04 -0.20
C ASP A 82 18.19 10.02 -1.09
N TYR A 83 17.66 11.21 -1.39
CA TYR A 83 16.42 11.36 -2.16
C TYR A 83 16.41 10.61 -3.50
N PRO A 84 17.49 10.60 -4.32
CA PRO A 84 17.53 9.80 -5.54
C PRO A 84 17.32 8.31 -5.30
N ALA A 85 17.99 7.72 -4.29
CA ALA A 85 17.79 6.32 -3.94
C ALA A 85 16.37 6.06 -3.41
N MET A 86 15.85 6.96 -2.56
CA MET A 86 14.48 6.88 -2.03
C MET A 86 13.44 6.88 -3.14
N GLU A 87 13.58 7.76 -4.13
CA GLU A 87 12.66 7.88 -5.27
C GLU A 87 12.79 6.69 -6.23
N SER A 88 14.01 6.25 -6.52
CA SER A 88 14.26 5.06 -7.34
C SER A 88 13.59 3.83 -6.73
N LEU A 89 13.79 3.61 -5.42
CA LEU A 89 13.20 2.51 -4.69
C LEU A 89 11.66 2.63 -4.62
N ALA A 90 11.12 3.83 -4.46
CA ALA A 90 9.67 4.07 -4.51
C ALA A 90 9.07 3.68 -5.87
N ARG A 91 9.72 4.10 -6.96
CA ARG A 91 9.28 3.76 -8.33
C ARG A 91 9.35 2.26 -8.59
N GLN A 92 10.42 1.61 -8.15
CA GLN A 92 10.54 0.15 -8.23
C GLN A 92 9.40 -0.53 -7.48
N HIS A 93 9.18 -0.17 -6.22
CA HIS A 93 8.13 -0.76 -5.39
C HIS A 93 6.74 -0.58 -6.00
N LYS A 94 6.41 0.63 -6.48
CA LYS A 94 5.12 0.91 -7.12
C LYS A 94 4.93 0.12 -8.42
N LYS A 95 5.98 -0.02 -9.24
CA LYS A 95 5.94 -0.83 -10.47
C LYS A 95 5.69 -2.31 -10.14
N SER A 96 6.45 -2.88 -9.20
CA SER A 96 6.25 -4.25 -8.71
C SER A 96 4.85 -4.44 -8.15
N PHE A 97 4.37 -3.51 -7.33
CA PHE A 97 3.05 -3.62 -6.71
C PHE A 97 1.90 -3.46 -7.69
N GLN A 98 2.04 -2.64 -8.73
CA GLN A 98 1.02 -2.55 -9.79
C GLN A 98 0.87 -3.89 -10.54
N GLY A 99 1.98 -4.57 -10.85
CA GLY A 99 1.98 -5.90 -11.44
C GLY A 99 1.34 -6.94 -10.53
N PHE A 100 1.80 -6.96 -9.28
CA PHE A 100 1.33 -7.86 -8.24
C PHE A 100 -0.17 -7.70 -7.95
N ALA A 101 -0.65 -6.46 -7.74
CA ALA A 101 -2.06 -6.18 -7.47
C ALA A 101 -2.96 -6.58 -8.64
N ARG A 102 -2.50 -6.42 -9.89
CA ARG A 102 -3.22 -6.90 -11.07
C ARG A 102 -3.36 -8.43 -11.05
N GLN A 103 -2.29 -9.16 -10.79
CA GLN A 103 -2.31 -10.62 -10.75
C GLN A 103 -3.10 -11.15 -9.55
N ALA A 104 -2.96 -10.53 -8.38
CA ALA A 104 -3.74 -10.86 -7.20
C ALA A 104 -5.25 -10.70 -7.44
N ARG A 105 -5.67 -9.64 -8.16
CA ARG A 105 -7.07 -9.44 -8.57
C ARG A 105 -7.56 -10.49 -9.58
N LEU A 106 -6.69 -11.08 -10.39
CA LEU A 106 -7.08 -12.21 -11.25
C LEU A 106 -7.35 -13.49 -10.45
N LEU A 107 -6.60 -13.70 -9.36
CA LEU A 107 -6.80 -14.85 -8.46
C LEU A 107 -7.94 -14.62 -7.47
N HIS A 108 -8.12 -13.37 -7.02
CA HIS A 108 -9.07 -12.95 -6.00
C HIS A 108 -9.69 -11.60 -6.41
N PRO A 109 -10.75 -11.59 -7.24
CA PRO A 109 -11.32 -10.36 -7.80
C PRO A 109 -11.73 -9.31 -6.76
N GLY A 110 -12.14 -9.75 -5.57
CA GLY A 110 -12.53 -8.87 -4.46
C GLY A 110 -11.40 -8.45 -3.52
N CYS A 111 -10.13 -8.77 -3.82
CA CYS A 111 -9.03 -8.46 -2.90
C CYS A 111 -8.79 -6.95 -2.76
N LEU A 112 -8.46 -6.54 -1.53
CA LEU A 112 -8.07 -5.18 -1.21
C LEU A 112 -6.56 -5.04 -1.37
N ALA A 113 -6.13 -4.37 -2.44
CA ALA A 113 -4.72 -4.05 -2.68
C ALA A 113 -4.42 -2.62 -2.21
N LEU A 114 -3.56 -2.49 -1.19
CA LEU A 114 -3.13 -1.21 -0.63
C LEU A 114 -1.64 -1.00 -0.87
N THR A 115 -1.27 0.13 -1.47
CA THR A 115 0.12 0.42 -1.88
C THR A 115 0.89 1.30 -0.89
N ALA A 116 2.17 1.55 -1.16
CA ALA A 116 2.98 2.56 -0.48
C ALA A 116 2.83 3.92 -1.18
N GLY A 117 2.35 4.93 -0.44
CA GLY A 117 2.15 6.28 -0.95
C GLY A 117 1.04 6.42 -2.00
N ALA A 118 0.92 7.59 -2.62
CA ALA A 118 -0.19 7.88 -3.52
C ALA A 118 -0.17 7.06 -4.82
N CYS A 119 -1.37 6.85 -5.39
CA CYS A 119 -1.57 6.20 -6.68
C CYS A 119 -0.88 6.97 -7.82
N THR A 120 -0.10 6.27 -8.64
CA THR A 120 0.65 6.84 -9.78
C THR A 120 0.31 6.14 -11.11
N LEU A 121 -0.88 5.55 -11.24
CA LEU A 121 -1.29 4.82 -12.45
C LEU A 121 -1.40 5.71 -13.70
N CYS A 122 -1.67 7.00 -13.51
CA CYS A 122 -1.75 7.99 -14.57
C CYS A 122 -0.68 9.06 -14.36
N ALA A 123 -0.15 9.62 -15.44
CA ALA A 123 0.83 10.71 -15.37
C ALA A 123 0.29 11.95 -14.62
N ARG A 124 -0.99 12.29 -14.82
CA ARG A 124 -1.69 13.35 -14.08
C ARG A 124 -3.06 12.86 -13.64
N CYS A 125 -3.34 12.97 -12.33
CA CYS A 125 -4.64 12.61 -11.79
C CYS A 125 -5.71 13.60 -12.27
N THR A 126 -6.91 13.09 -12.52
CA THR A 126 -8.09 13.89 -12.93
C THR A 126 -8.84 14.49 -11.75
N CYS A 127 -8.48 14.12 -10.52
CA CYS A 127 -9.10 14.63 -9.31
C CYS A 127 -8.81 16.14 -9.13
N PRO A 128 -9.78 16.93 -8.65
CA PRO A 128 -11.18 16.57 -8.38
C PRO A 128 -12.11 16.71 -9.60
N THR A 129 -11.58 17.16 -10.75
CA THR A 129 -12.38 17.67 -11.89
C THR A 129 -13.10 16.63 -12.74
N ARG A 130 -12.53 15.44 -12.97
CA ARG A 130 -13.11 14.39 -13.81
C ARG A 130 -12.95 13.02 -13.16
N PRO A 131 -13.80 12.02 -13.46
CA PRO A 131 -13.70 10.68 -12.90
C PRO A 131 -12.30 10.06 -13.06
N CYS A 132 -11.98 9.11 -12.19
CA CYS A 132 -10.74 8.35 -12.28
C CYS A 132 -10.66 7.63 -13.63
N ARG A 133 -9.50 7.71 -14.31
CA ARG A 133 -9.26 7.00 -15.58
C ARG A 133 -9.20 5.48 -15.42
N TYR A 134 -8.86 4.99 -14.22
CA TYR A 134 -8.66 3.57 -13.93
C TYR A 134 -9.30 3.16 -12.59
N PRO A 135 -10.64 3.28 -12.44
CA PRO A 135 -11.31 3.12 -11.15
C PRO A 135 -11.10 1.71 -10.55
N SER A 136 -11.16 0.66 -11.36
CA SER A 136 -10.93 -0.73 -10.93
C SER A 136 -9.47 -1.06 -10.64
N LYS A 137 -8.53 -0.28 -11.19
CA LYS A 137 -7.09 -0.50 -10.98
C LYS A 137 -6.53 0.33 -9.84
N ARG A 138 -7.23 1.40 -9.43
CA ARG A 138 -6.84 2.37 -8.39
C ARG A 138 -6.20 1.69 -7.18
N LEU A 139 -5.10 2.28 -6.71
CA LEU A 139 -4.30 1.77 -5.59
C LEU A 139 -4.26 2.82 -4.49
N THR A 140 -5.10 2.63 -3.47
CA THR A 140 -5.10 3.46 -2.26
C THR A 140 -3.90 3.09 -1.41
N SER A 141 -3.28 4.07 -0.73
CA SER A 141 -2.16 3.76 0.17
C SER A 141 -2.66 3.16 1.49
N MET A 142 -1.78 2.44 2.20
CA MET A 142 -2.12 1.92 3.53
C MET A 142 -2.48 3.06 4.51
N GLU A 143 -1.72 4.16 4.49
CA GLU A 143 -1.95 5.34 5.33
C GLU A 143 -3.24 6.08 4.95
N ALA A 144 -3.52 6.19 3.64
CA ALA A 144 -4.78 6.73 3.13
C ALA A 144 -5.97 5.87 3.55
N TYR A 145 -5.76 4.60 3.92
CA TYR A 145 -6.75 3.71 4.51
C TYR A 145 -6.85 3.83 6.04
N GLY A 146 -6.03 4.68 6.66
CA GLY A 146 -5.96 4.87 8.11
C GLY A 146 -5.01 3.91 8.82
N LEU A 147 -4.17 3.18 8.09
CA LEU A 147 -3.37 2.11 8.67
C LEU A 147 -1.98 2.59 9.08
N TRP A 148 -1.56 2.21 10.29
CA TRP A 148 -0.22 2.49 10.80
C TRP A 148 0.74 1.39 10.34
N VAL A 149 1.48 1.66 9.26
CA VAL A 149 2.22 0.62 8.52
C VAL A 149 3.29 -0.07 9.36
N SER A 150 4.05 0.67 10.18
CA SER A 150 5.13 0.07 10.99
C SER A 150 4.61 -0.87 12.08
N ASP A 151 3.46 -0.56 12.68
CA ASP A 151 2.79 -1.38 13.69
C ASP A 151 2.24 -2.66 13.05
N ILE A 152 1.64 -2.54 11.85
CA ILE A 152 1.19 -3.70 11.07
C ILE A 152 2.35 -4.63 10.72
N CYS A 153 3.48 -4.08 10.23
CA CYS A 153 4.67 -4.87 9.94
C CYS A 153 5.12 -5.64 11.19
N GLN A 154 5.31 -4.94 12.31
CA GLN A 154 5.81 -5.52 13.56
C GLN A 154 4.87 -6.62 14.09
N LYS A 155 3.56 -6.36 14.14
CA LYS A 155 2.55 -7.33 14.57
C LYS A 155 2.35 -8.50 13.60
N SER A 156 2.81 -8.36 12.36
CA SER A 156 2.82 -9.44 11.35
C SER A 156 4.14 -10.21 11.33
N GLY A 157 5.11 -9.87 12.19
CA GLY A 157 6.42 -10.52 12.21
C GLY A 157 7.35 -10.10 11.07
N LEU A 158 7.09 -8.97 10.39
CA LEU A 158 8.01 -8.39 9.41
C LEU A 158 8.66 -7.12 9.98
N PRO A 159 10.00 -6.98 9.90
CA PRO A 159 10.64 -5.70 10.17
C PRO A 159 10.12 -4.59 9.24
N TYR A 160 9.93 -3.40 9.79
CA TYR A 160 9.68 -2.19 9.00
C TYR A 160 10.97 -1.55 8.49
N ASN A 161 12.08 -1.78 9.18
CA ASN A 161 13.42 -1.33 8.85
C ASN A 161 14.40 -2.52 9.00
N TYR A 162 15.34 -2.66 8.07
CA TYR A 162 16.27 -3.79 7.99
C TYR A 162 17.73 -3.42 8.31
N GLY A 163 17.95 -2.29 8.98
CA GLY A 163 19.26 -1.87 9.48
C GLY A 163 19.61 -0.43 9.10
N PRO A 164 20.76 0.07 9.58
CA PRO A 164 21.25 1.40 9.23
C PRO A 164 21.32 1.59 7.72
N GLN A 165 21.01 2.81 7.24
CA GLN A 165 21.11 3.16 5.82
C GLN A 165 20.27 2.25 4.89
N THR A 166 19.14 1.74 5.37
CA THR A 166 18.16 1.03 4.53
C THR A 166 16.83 1.75 4.51
N LEU A 167 16.14 1.66 3.38
CA LEU A 167 14.75 2.08 3.25
C LEU A 167 13.91 0.89 2.79
N THR A 168 12.70 0.79 3.33
CA THR A 168 11.73 -0.23 2.94
C THR A 168 10.38 0.40 2.63
N TYR A 169 9.85 0.12 1.45
CA TYR A 169 8.46 0.41 1.12
C TYR A 169 7.61 -0.84 1.33
N THR A 170 6.45 -0.68 1.97
CA THR A 170 5.53 -1.77 2.30
C THR A 170 4.19 -1.56 1.63
N SER A 171 3.66 -2.62 1.02
CA SER A 171 2.29 -2.70 0.51
C SER A 171 1.63 -4.00 0.98
N CYS A 172 0.33 -4.14 0.79
CA CYS A 172 -0.38 -5.39 1.12
C CYS A 172 -1.50 -5.74 0.13
N VAL A 173 -1.84 -7.02 0.10
CA VAL A 173 -3.09 -7.52 -0.48
C VAL A 173 -3.84 -8.27 0.61
N LEU A 174 -5.09 -7.88 0.87
CA LEU A 174 -6.00 -8.58 1.77
C LEU A 174 -7.10 -9.28 0.97
N ILE A 175 -7.48 -10.48 1.38
CA ILE A 175 -8.40 -11.35 0.67
C ILE A 175 -9.60 -11.64 1.57
N ALA A 176 -10.80 -11.44 1.05
CA ALA A 176 -12.04 -11.90 1.67
C ALA A 176 -12.17 -13.43 1.58
N GLU A 177 -12.84 -14.05 2.55
CA GLU A 177 -13.39 -15.39 2.30
C GLU A 177 -14.51 -15.28 1.27
N GLU A 178 -14.53 -16.23 0.33
CA GLU A 178 -15.66 -16.47 -0.57
C GLU A 178 -16.76 -17.22 0.17
#